data_AF-A0A1L6FD45-F1
#
_entry.id   AF-A0A1L6FD45-F1
#
_cell.length_a   1.000
_cell.length_b   1.000
_cell.length_c   1.000
_cell.angle_alpha   90.00
_cell.angle_beta   90.00
_cell.angle_gamma   90.00
#
_symmetry.space_group_name_H-M   'P 1'
#
loop_
_entity.id
_entity.type
_entity.pdbx_description
1 polymer ?
#
loop_
_entity_poly.entity_id
_entity_poly.type
_entity_poly.pdbx_seq_one_letter_code
_entity_poly.pdbx_strand_id
1 'polypeptide(L)'
;MKLKIYTGAEVRELRRKLHLNQSEFWAPFQTTQSGGSRYESGREIPDPVQVLLNIAFGTDAKAAAIFDELRAFGNPKNKAKAAQGEAK
;
A
#
# COMPACT_ATOMS: atom_id res chain seq x y z
N MET A 1 -10.88 -5.01 -2.84
CA MET A 1 -10.51 -4.45 -1.51
C MET A 1 -10.69 -2.93 -1.43
N LYS A 2 -11.04 -2.37 -0.23
CA LYS A 2 -11.09 -0.91 -0.02
C LYS A 2 -9.79 -0.38 0.57
N LEU A 3 -8.94 0.21 -0.28
CA LEU A 3 -7.70 0.88 0.12
C LEU A 3 -7.98 2.20 0.84
N LYS A 4 -7.15 2.57 1.82
CA LYS A 4 -7.03 3.97 2.22
C LYS A 4 -6.23 4.68 1.12
N ILE A 5 -6.79 5.73 0.53
CA ILE A 5 -6.04 6.61 -0.37
C ILE A 5 -5.36 7.67 0.49
N TYR A 6 -4.03 7.67 0.49
CA TYR A 6 -3.24 8.68 1.19
C TYR A 6 -3.05 9.91 0.30
N THR A 7 -3.29 11.09 0.86
CA THR A 7 -2.85 12.35 0.25
C THR A 7 -1.35 12.57 0.49
N GLY A 8 -0.73 13.37 -0.38
CA GLY A 8 0.68 13.78 -0.18
C GLY A 8 0.94 14.45 1.17
N ALA A 9 -0.01 15.26 1.64
CA ALA A 9 0.08 15.93 2.93
C ALA A 9 0.06 14.93 4.11
N GLU A 10 -0.84 13.93 4.08
CA GLU A 10 -0.87 12.89 5.10
C GLU A 10 0.44 12.08 5.15
N VAL A 11 0.99 11.72 3.98
CA VAL A 11 2.25 10.97 3.93
C VAL A 11 3.43 11.81 4.43
N ARG A 12 3.47 13.11 4.12
CA ARG A 12 4.46 14.04 4.67
C ARG A 12 4.41 14.07 6.20
N GLU A 13 3.22 14.17 6.78
CA GLU A 13 3.06 14.18 8.23
C GLU A 13 3.45 12.84 8.86
N LEU A 14 3.13 11.73 8.21
CA LEU A 14 3.57 10.41 8.64
C LEU A 14 5.10 10.30 8.64
N ARG A 15 5.76 10.73 7.56
CA ARG A 15 7.22 10.78 7.46
C ARG A 15 7.85 11.63 8.58
N ARG A 16 7.28 12.81 8.85
CA ARG A 16 7.76 13.72 9.90
C ARG A 16 7.68 13.08 11.29
N LYS A 17 6.61 12.33 11.59
CA LYS A 17 6.46 11.58 12.86
C LYS A 17 7.50 10.47 13.02
N LEU A 18 8.01 9.92 11.92
CA LEU A 18 9.08 8.93 11.92
C LEU A 18 10.48 9.56 11.97
N HIS A 19 10.59 10.89 11.94
CA HIS A 19 11.86 11.62 11.89
C HIS A 19 12.76 11.25 10.70
N LEU A 20 12.16 10.89 9.56
CA LEU A 20 12.88 10.51 8.35
C LEU A 20 12.93 11.64 7.32
N ASN A 21 14.04 11.71 6.58
CA ASN A 21 14.12 12.52 5.37
C ASN A 21 13.38 11.85 4.20
N GLN A 22 13.21 12.57 3.09
CA GLN A 22 12.46 12.07 1.93
C GLN A 22 13.12 10.84 1.30
N SER A 23 14.45 10.81 1.16
CA SER A 23 15.15 9.64 0.60
C SER A 23 14.93 8.40 1.45
N GLU A 24 15.08 8.51 2.77
CA GLU A 24 14.91 7.40 3.71
C GLU A 24 13.49 6.86 3.72
N PHE A 25 12.51 7.75 3.76
CA PHE A 25 11.10 7.37 3.82
C PHE A 25 10.59 6.74 2.51
N TRP A 26 10.99 7.28 1.36
CA TRP A 26 10.46 6.85 0.06
C TRP A 26 11.20 5.65 -0.54
N ALA A 27 12.42 5.34 -0.08
CA ALA A 27 13.22 4.22 -0.59
C ALA A 27 12.55 2.84 -0.48
N PRO A 28 11.93 2.43 0.65
CA PRO A 28 11.22 1.15 0.74
C PRO A 28 10.07 1.02 -0.27
N PHE A 29 9.46 2.14 -0.66
CA PHE A 29 8.39 2.22 -1.64
C PHE A 29 8.90 2.35 -3.09
N GLN A 30 10.18 2.04 -3.33
CA GLN A 30 10.83 2.10 -4.64
C GLN A 30 10.64 3.45 -5.35
N THR A 31 10.61 4.53 -4.56
CA THR A 31 10.39 5.89 -5.03
C THR A 31 11.64 6.73 -4.77
N THR A 32 12.07 7.50 -5.77
CA THR A 32 13.20 8.42 -5.62
C THR A 32 12.84 9.60 -4.71
N GLN A 33 13.85 10.26 -4.11
CA GLN A 33 13.64 11.46 -3.30
C GLN A 33 12.85 12.55 -4.05
N SER A 34 13.19 12.81 -5.32
CA SER A 34 12.50 13.79 -6.15
C SER A 34 11.06 13.39 -6.48
N GLY A 35 10.79 12.09 -6.66
CA GLY A 35 9.44 11.54 -6.80
C GLY A 35 8.61 11.76 -5.54
N GLY A 36 9.15 11.37 -4.39
CA GLY A 36 8.52 11.56 -3.08
C GLY A 36 8.23 13.03 -2.76
N SER A 37 9.15 13.93 -3.10
CA SER A 37 8.95 15.37 -2.93
C SER A 37 7.76 15.91 -3.72
N ARG A 38 7.56 15.43 -4.95
CA ARG A 38 6.39 15.79 -5.78
C ARG A 38 5.10 15.28 -5.16
N TYR A 39 5.11 14.04 -4.68
CA TYR A 39 3.95 13.44 -4.03
C TYR A 39 3.53 14.24 -2.80
N GLU A 40 4.46 14.53 -1.91
CA GLU A 40 4.20 15.33 -0.71
C GLU A 40 3.63 16.72 -1.07
N SER A 41 4.05 17.29 -2.19
CA SER A 41 3.68 18.63 -2.65
C SER A 41 2.38 18.68 -3.47
N GLY A 42 1.62 17.59 -3.52
CA GLY A 42 0.27 17.56 -4.08
C GLY A 42 0.14 16.83 -5.42
N ARG A 43 1.23 16.25 -5.95
CA ARG A 43 1.08 15.28 -7.04
C ARG A 43 0.41 14.02 -6.51
N GLU A 44 -0.47 13.44 -7.30
CA GLU A 44 -1.08 12.16 -6.99
C GLU A 44 -0.01 11.07 -6.80
N ILE A 45 -0.19 10.27 -5.74
CA ILE A 45 0.65 9.10 -5.47
C ILE A 45 0.10 7.94 -6.30
N PRO A 46 0.93 7.27 -7.13
CA PRO A 46 0.48 6.16 -7.97
C PRO A 46 -0.14 5.01 -7.17
N ASP A 47 -1.15 4.35 -7.73
CA ASP A 47 -1.86 3.22 -7.09
C ASP A 47 -0.93 2.13 -6.54
N PRO A 48 0.14 1.69 -7.24
CA PRO A 48 1.05 0.70 -6.67
C PRO A 48 1.71 1.17 -5.37
N VAL A 49 2.04 2.46 -5.27
CA VAL A 49 2.61 3.05 -4.06
C VAL A 49 1.56 3.16 -2.96
N GLN A 50 0.30 3.48 -3.29
CA GLN A 50 -0.82 3.45 -2.34
C GLN A 50 -0.99 2.06 -1.71
N VAL A 51 -0.88 0.99 -2.50
CA VAL A 51 -0.93 -0.39 -2.00
C VAL A 51 0.18 -0.62 -0.97
N LEU A 52 1.43 -0.28 -1.31
CA LEU A 52 2.56 -0.45 -0.39
C LEU A 52 2.41 0.38 0.90
N LEU A 53 1.89 1.61 0.80
CA LEU A 53 1.60 2.44 1.98
C LEU A 53 0.55 1.80 2.90
N ASN A 54 -0.47 1.14 2.33
CA ASN A 54 -1.48 0.42 3.11
C ASN A 54 -0.90 -0.86 3.75
N ILE A 55 0.05 -1.54 3.09
CA ILE A 55 0.75 -2.68 3.69
C ILE A 55 1.62 -2.21 4.85
N ALA A 56 2.35 -1.11 4.70
CA ALA A 56 3.31 -0.62 5.69
C ALA A 56 2.67 0.05 6.92
N PHE A 57 1.56 0.78 6.74
CA PHE A 57 0.96 1.61 7.79
C PHE A 57 -0.49 1.24 8.12
N GLY A 58 -1.05 0.22 7.46
CA GLY A 58 -2.35 -0.35 7.81
C GLY A 58 -2.26 -1.31 9.00
N THR A 59 -3.40 -1.84 9.40
CA THR A 59 -3.49 -2.94 10.37
C THR A 59 -3.08 -4.25 9.70
N ASP A 60 -2.54 -5.21 10.47
CA ASP A 60 -2.20 -6.55 9.97
C ASP A 60 -3.34 -7.23 9.22
N ALA A 61 -4.58 -7.10 9.72
CA ALA A 61 -5.77 -7.64 9.05
C ALA A 61 -6.00 -7.05 7.65
N LYS A 62 -5.72 -5.76 7.47
CA LYS A 62 -5.81 -5.10 6.15
C LYS A 62 -4.70 -5.60 5.26
N ALA A 63 -3.45 -5.62 5.73
CA ALA A 63 -2.30 -6.12 4.97
C ALA A 63 -2.52 -7.57 4.50
N ALA A 64 -3.02 -8.44 5.38
CA ALA A 64 -3.39 -9.82 5.05
C ALA A 64 -4.42 -9.87 3.92
N ALA A 65 -5.49 -9.07 3.99
CA ALA A 65 -6.49 -9.00 2.93
C ALA A 65 -5.90 -8.54 1.57
N ILE A 66 -4.92 -7.60 1.59
CA ILE A 66 -4.20 -7.20 0.37
C ILE A 66 -3.46 -8.41 -0.24
N PHE A 67 -2.71 -9.13 0.60
CA PHE A 67 -1.95 -10.28 0.15
C PHE A 67 -2.83 -11.40 -0.37
N ASP A 68 -3.95 -11.69 0.30
CA ASP A 68 -4.88 -12.73 -0.11
C ASP A 68 -5.51 -12.42 -1.47
N GLU A 69 -5.92 -11.17 -1.71
CA GLU A 69 -6.46 -10.75 -3.01
C GLU A 69 -5.41 -10.89 -4.13
N LEU A 70 -4.18 -10.41 -3.89
CA LEU A 70 -3.09 -10.52 -4.86
C LEU A 70 -2.66 -11.97 -5.12
N ARG A 71 -2.63 -12.83 -4.09
CA ARG A 71 -2.31 -14.25 -4.23
C ARG A 71 -3.43 -15.02 -4.93
N ALA A 72 -4.69 -14.69 -4.68
CA ALA A 72 -5.82 -15.27 -5.38
C ALA A 72 -5.80 -14.90 -6.88
N PHE A 73 -5.38 -13.67 -7.21
CA PHE A 73 -5.14 -13.26 -8.58
C PHE A 73 -3.97 -14.01 -9.23
N GLY A 74 -2.82 -14.10 -8.53
CA GLY A 74 -1.63 -14.80 -9.03
C GLY A 74 -1.77 -16.32 -9.11
N ASN A 75 -2.70 -16.92 -8.35
CA ASN A 75 -3.01 -18.35 -8.39
C ASN A 75 -4.52 -18.61 -8.40
N PRO A 76 -5.18 -18.53 -9.57
CA PRO A 76 -6.63 -18.59 -9.68
C PRO A 76 -7.25 -19.93 -9.28
N LYS A 77 -6.46 -21.02 -9.22
CA LYS A 77 -6.94 -22.34 -8.77
C LYS A 77 -7.37 -22.34 -7.29
N ASN A 78 -6.79 -21.46 -6.47
CA ASN A 78 -7.17 -21.30 -5.06
C ASN A 78 -8.52 -20.56 -4.89
N LYS A 79 -8.87 -19.69 -5.84
CA LYS A 79 -10.16 -18.97 -5.82
C LYS A 79 -11.35 -19.90 -6.00
N ALA A 80 -11.21 -20.91 -6.88
CA ALA A 80 -12.22 -21.94 -7.09
C ALA A 80 -12.42 -22.86 -5.87
N LYS A 81 -11.36 -23.14 -5.10
CA LYS A 81 -11.41 -24.00 -3.91
C LYS A 81 -11.98 -23.27 -2.69
N ALA A 82 -11.73 -21.97 -2.53
CA ALA A 82 -12.34 -21.14 -1.48
C ALA A 82 -13.85 -20.99 -1.70
N ALA A 83 -14.30 -20.73 -2.94
CA ALA A 83 -15.72 -20.61 -3.27
C ALA A 83 -16.52 -21.92 -3.09
N GLN A 84 -15.87 -23.08 -3.15
CA GLN A 84 -16.50 -24.39 -2.90
C GLN A 84 -16.55 -24.78 -1.42
N GLY A 85 -15.77 -24.11 -0.56
CA GLY A 85 -15.75 -24.37 0.89
C GLY A 85 -16.83 -23.61 1.68
N GLU A 86 -17.27 -22.45 1.19
CA GLU A 86 -18.32 -21.64 1.83
C GLU A 86 -19.75 -22.11 1.51
N ALA A 87 -19.91 -23.06 0.59
CA ALA A 87 -21.20 -23.61 0.17
C ALA A 87 -21.60 -24.92 0.91
N LYS A 88 -20.98 -25.23 2.05
CA LYS A 88 -21.24 -26.43 2.85
C LYS A 88 -21.46 -26.13 4.32
#